data_AF-A0A9P7VW65-F1
#
_entry.id   AF-A0A9P7VW65-F1
#
_cell.length_a   1.000
_cell.length_b   1.000
_cell.length_c   1.000
_cell.angle_alpha   90.00
_cell.angle_beta   90.00
_cell.angle_gamma   90.00
#
_symmetry.space_group_name_H-M   'P 1'
#
loop_
_entity.id
_entity.type
_entity.pdbx_description
1 polymer ?
#
loop_
_entity_poly.entity_id
_entity_poly.type
_entity_poly.pdbx_seq_one_letter_code
_entity_poly.pdbx_strand_id
1 'polypeptide(L)'
;MASDVLHFISKHHLTNVSLLGHSMGGKVAAAVALAPNLGMSTLSHLISVDITPARGNLSNEFKSYVESMKKIEAMKVKTRKEAVDILHETEKDPSIIMFLLTNLVVPPHTSHGHAHFRIPISIFGSSIQDIGSFPYEGGERQWDGKALFIKGEKSAYINRHNIPIAKSFFPDMALEMLDTGHWVHAERPMEFKKLVTDFIS
;
A
#
# COMPACT_ATOMS: atom_id res chain seq x y z
N MET A 1 -8.00 -2.64 9.17
CA MET A 1 -6.65 -2.91 8.64
C MET A 1 -5.59 -2.99 9.73
N ALA A 2 -5.18 -1.89 10.38
CA ALA A 2 -4.12 -1.96 11.41
C ALA A 2 -4.48 -2.90 12.57
N SER A 3 -5.73 -2.85 13.05
CA SER A 3 -6.25 -3.78 14.06
C SER A 3 -6.19 -5.24 13.63
N ASP A 4 -6.37 -5.55 12.35
CA ASP A 4 -6.30 -6.92 11.82
C ASP A 4 -4.86 -7.43 11.81
N VAL A 5 -3.89 -6.57 11.48
CA VAL A 5 -2.45 -6.87 11.55
C VAL A 5 -2.03 -7.11 13.00
N LEU A 6 -2.46 -6.26 13.94
CA LEU A 6 -2.23 -6.46 15.38
C LEU A 6 -2.84 -7.76 15.88
N HIS A 7 -4.07 -8.07 15.46
CA HIS A 7 -4.72 -9.32 15.80
C HIS A 7 -3.94 -10.52 15.26
N PHE A 8 -3.45 -10.46 14.01
CA PHE A 8 -2.62 -11.51 13.43
C PHE A 8 -1.32 -11.72 14.22
N ILE A 9 -0.60 -10.64 14.53
CA ILE A 9 0.62 -10.67 15.35
C ILE A 9 0.34 -11.32 16.71
N SER A 10 -0.72 -10.89 17.38
CA SER A 10 -1.12 -11.43 18.69
C SER A 10 -1.50 -12.90 18.63
N LYS A 11 -2.35 -13.28 17.67
CA LYS A 11 -2.82 -14.65 17.45
C LYS A 11 -1.68 -15.64 17.19
N HIS A 12 -0.64 -15.18 16.50
CA HIS A 12 0.54 -15.99 16.18
C HIS A 12 1.70 -15.81 17.15
N HIS A 13 1.50 -15.07 18.26
CA HIS A 13 2.50 -14.80 19.28
C HIS A 13 3.82 -14.25 18.71
N LEU A 14 3.73 -13.40 17.68
CA LEU A 14 4.91 -12.85 17.01
C LEU A 14 5.52 -11.72 17.84
N THR A 15 6.84 -11.72 17.93
CA THR A 15 7.64 -10.69 18.59
C THR A 15 8.81 -10.30 17.70
N ASN A 16 9.41 -9.13 17.92
CA ASN A 16 10.55 -8.63 17.16
C ASN A 16 10.30 -8.53 15.63
N VAL A 17 9.08 -8.18 15.24
CA VAL A 17 8.62 -8.17 13.85
C VAL A 17 9.16 -6.95 13.10
N SER A 18 9.75 -7.17 11.92
CA SER A 18 9.99 -6.12 10.93
C SER A 18 8.75 -5.99 10.04
N LEU A 19 8.03 -4.87 10.14
CA LEU A 19 6.77 -4.65 9.42
C LEU A 19 7.00 -3.72 8.23
N LEU A 20 6.78 -4.26 7.02
CA LEU A 20 6.94 -3.53 5.76
C LEU A 20 5.57 -3.33 5.09
N GLY A 21 5.32 -2.11 4.59
CA GLY A 21 4.16 -1.82 3.77
C GLY A 21 4.46 -0.84 2.64
N HIS A 22 3.89 -1.09 1.46
CA HIS A 22 3.95 -0.19 0.31
C HIS A 22 2.67 0.62 0.16
N SER A 23 2.81 1.90 -0.22
CA SER A 23 1.68 2.81 -0.44
C SER A 23 0.73 2.75 0.76
N MET A 24 -0.55 2.45 0.57
CA MET A 24 -1.49 2.29 1.68
C MET A 24 -1.06 1.26 2.76
N GLY A 25 -0.35 0.20 2.38
CA GLY A 25 0.24 -0.73 3.34
C GLY A 25 1.24 -0.06 4.28
N GLY A 26 1.97 0.96 3.82
CA GLY A 26 2.89 1.74 4.65
C GLY A 26 2.17 2.56 5.72
N LYS A 27 1.00 3.14 5.39
CA LYS A 27 0.12 3.77 6.38
C LYS A 27 -0.42 2.77 7.39
N VAL A 28 -0.81 1.58 6.94
CA VAL A 28 -1.24 0.51 7.85
C VAL A 28 -0.12 0.13 8.80
N ALA A 29 1.10 -0.07 8.30
CA ALA A 29 2.27 -0.39 9.11
C ALA A 29 2.59 0.72 10.13
N ALA A 30 2.54 1.99 9.71
CA ALA A 30 2.69 3.12 10.61
C ALA A 30 1.60 3.18 11.69
N ALA A 31 0.34 2.92 11.34
CA ALA A 31 -0.76 2.89 12.30
C ALA A 31 -0.63 1.72 13.30
N VAL A 32 -0.07 0.58 12.89
CA VAL A 32 0.28 -0.54 13.79
C VAL A 32 1.37 -0.11 14.77
N ALA A 33 2.43 0.56 14.29
CA ALA A 33 3.53 1.04 15.13
C ALA A 33 3.07 2.06 16.20
N LEU A 34 2.07 2.87 15.88
CA LEU A 34 1.50 3.90 16.77
C LEU A 34 0.30 3.40 17.61
N ALA A 35 -0.05 2.12 17.49
CA ALA A 35 -1.21 1.57 18.18
C ALA A 35 -0.98 1.55 19.70
N PRO A 36 -1.97 1.96 20.51
CA PRO A 36 -1.79 2.14 21.96
C PRO A 36 -1.61 0.80 22.70
N ASN A 37 -2.07 -0.28 22.09
CA ASN A 37 -1.99 -1.64 22.61
C ASN A 37 -0.82 -2.45 22.01
N LEU A 38 0.10 -1.79 21.29
CA LEU A 38 1.29 -2.45 20.79
C LEU A 38 2.22 -2.79 21.96
N GLY A 39 2.58 -4.06 22.12
CA GLY A 39 3.55 -4.47 23.15
C GLY A 39 4.96 -3.96 22.82
N MET A 40 5.71 -3.56 23.85
CA MET A 40 7.03 -2.92 23.74
C MET A 40 8.09 -3.72 22.95
N SER A 41 7.94 -5.04 22.82
CA SER A 41 8.84 -5.93 22.07
C SER A 41 8.21 -6.51 20.79
N THR A 42 7.07 -5.96 20.35
CA THR A 42 6.31 -6.53 19.24
C THR A 42 6.96 -6.23 17.90
N LEU A 43 7.32 -4.96 17.65
CA LEU A 43 7.97 -4.52 16.43
C LEU A 43 9.44 -4.19 16.69
N SER A 44 10.30 -4.57 15.75
CA SER A 44 11.72 -4.21 15.71
C SER A 44 12.00 -3.10 14.70
N HIS A 45 11.31 -3.16 13.56
CA HIS A 45 11.50 -2.25 12.44
C HIS A 45 10.17 -1.90 11.79
N LEU A 46 10.03 -0.64 11.36
CA LEU A 46 8.98 -0.20 10.46
C LEU A 46 9.59 0.16 9.10
N ILE A 47 9.02 -0.32 8.01
CA ILE A 47 9.43 0.06 6.65
C ILE A 47 8.21 0.55 5.89
N SER A 48 8.21 1.83 5.51
CA SER A 48 7.16 2.46 4.70
C SER A 48 7.69 2.79 3.31
N VAL A 49 7.12 2.13 2.29
CA VAL A 49 7.57 2.28 0.90
C VAL A 49 6.64 3.23 0.18
N ASP A 50 7.19 4.37 -0.20
CA ASP A 50 6.62 5.43 -1.03
C ASP A 50 5.27 5.99 -0.52
N ILE A 51 5.14 6.11 0.80
CA ILE A 51 4.06 6.85 1.46
C ILE A 51 4.54 7.42 2.80
N THR A 52 3.83 8.45 3.28
CA THR A 52 3.93 8.93 4.67
C THR A 52 2.59 8.74 5.40
N PRO A 53 2.57 8.71 6.74
CA PRO A 53 1.35 8.69 7.56
C PRO A 53 0.59 10.03 7.55
N ALA A 54 0.66 10.81 6.46
CA ALA A 54 -0.09 12.04 6.31
C ALA A 54 -1.51 11.76 5.83
N ARG A 55 -2.49 12.50 6.37
CA ARG A 55 -3.85 12.55 5.81
C ARG A 55 -3.79 13.22 4.43
N GLY A 56 -4.46 12.63 3.45
CA GLY A 56 -4.50 13.21 2.13
C GLY A 56 -5.42 12.44 1.19
N ASN A 57 -5.84 13.11 0.12
CA ASN A 57 -6.60 12.44 -0.91
C ASN A 57 -5.71 11.42 -1.63
N LEU A 58 -6.28 10.26 -1.95
CA LEU A 58 -5.66 9.34 -2.90
C LEU A 58 -5.51 10.02 -4.27
N SER A 59 -4.51 9.59 -5.03
CA SER A 59 -4.25 10.14 -6.36
C SER A 59 -5.46 9.96 -7.27
N ASN A 60 -5.62 10.88 -8.23
CA ASN A 60 -6.68 10.76 -9.24
C ASN A 60 -6.49 9.48 -10.07
N GLU A 61 -5.25 9.10 -10.32
CA GLU A 61 -4.87 7.84 -10.97
C GLU A 61 -5.46 6.63 -10.24
N PHE A 62 -5.31 6.56 -8.90
CA PHE A 62 -5.86 5.47 -8.11
C PHE A 62 -7.40 5.42 -8.18
N LYS A 63 -8.07 6.59 -8.16
CA LYS A 63 -9.52 6.67 -8.33
C LYS A 63 -9.93 6.15 -9.72
N SER A 64 -9.21 6.53 -10.77
CA SER A 64 -9.48 6.05 -12.13
C SER A 64 -9.31 4.54 -12.26
N TYR A 65 -8.34 3.93 -11.57
CA TYR A 65 -8.20 2.47 -11.53
C TYR A 65 -9.41 1.80 -10.90
N VAL A 66 -9.89 2.30 -9.76
CA VAL A 66 -11.08 1.75 -9.10
C VAL A 66 -12.31 1.84 -10.00
N GLU A 67 -12.52 2.97 -10.68
CA GLU A 67 -13.63 3.11 -11.63
C GLU A 67 -13.50 2.17 -12.84
N SER A 68 -12.27 1.95 -13.33
CA SER A 68 -12.02 0.99 -14.42
C SER A 68 -12.30 -0.45 -13.99
N MET A 69 -11.93 -0.81 -12.76
CA MET A 69 -12.21 -2.12 -12.18
C MET A 69 -13.72 -2.32 -11.94
N LYS A 70 -14.45 -1.29 -11.50
CA LYS A 70 -15.93 -1.32 -11.44
C LYS A 70 -16.55 -1.54 -12.82
N LYS A 71 -16.03 -0.85 -13.84
CA LYS A 71 -16.49 -1.00 -15.23
C LYS A 71 -16.30 -2.42 -15.73
N ILE A 72 -15.16 -3.07 -15.43
CA ILE A 72 -14.91 -4.48 -15.78
C ILE A 72 -16.00 -5.40 -15.21
N GLU A 73 -16.33 -5.27 -13.93
CA GLU A 73 -17.39 -6.11 -13.31
C GLU A 73 -18.78 -5.79 -13.87
N ALA A 74 -19.09 -4.51 -14.07
CA ALA A 74 -20.37 -4.06 -14.62
C ALA A 74 -20.59 -4.56 -16.07
N MET A 75 -19.53 -4.61 -16.87
CA MET A 75 -19.57 -5.12 -18.25
C MET A 75 -19.63 -6.64 -18.33
N LYS A 76 -19.52 -7.35 -17.20
CA LYS A 76 -19.63 -8.82 -17.14
C LYS A 76 -18.67 -9.52 -18.11
N VAL A 77 -17.42 -9.04 -18.17
CA VAL A 77 -16.40 -9.63 -19.06
C VAL A 77 -16.15 -11.09 -18.73
N LYS A 78 -15.74 -11.88 -19.72
CA LYS A 78 -15.53 -13.33 -19.58
C LYS A 78 -14.05 -13.73 -19.64
N THR A 79 -13.19 -12.85 -20.15
CA THR A 79 -11.78 -13.16 -20.38
C THR A 79 -10.88 -12.10 -19.75
N ARG A 80 -9.66 -12.52 -19.43
CA ARG A 80 -8.61 -11.59 -18.97
C ARG A 80 -8.27 -10.57 -20.05
N LYS A 81 -8.36 -10.94 -21.34
CA LYS A 81 -8.10 -10.03 -22.46
C LYS A 81 -9.08 -8.86 -22.49
N GLU A 82 -10.37 -9.11 -22.35
CA GLU A 82 -11.39 -8.05 -22.30
C GLU A 82 -11.14 -7.09 -21.11
N ALA A 83 -10.73 -7.62 -19.96
CA ALA A 83 -10.38 -6.78 -18.81
C ALA A 83 -9.13 -5.91 -19.08
N VAL A 84 -8.12 -6.44 -19.78
CA VAL A 84 -6.96 -5.67 -20.24
C VAL A 84 -7.37 -4.54 -21.18
N ASP A 85 -8.22 -4.84 -22.16
CA ASP A 85 -8.68 -3.86 -23.15
C ASP A 85 -9.43 -2.69 -22.48
N ILE A 86 -10.24 -2.97 -21.44
CA ILE A 86 -10.91 -1.92 -20.64
C ILE A 86 -9.91 -1.10 -19.81
N LEU A 87 -8.97 -1.75 -19.11
CA LEU A 87 -7.96 -1.04 -18.31
C LEU A 87 -7.03 -0.18 -19.17
N HIS A 88 -6.79 -0.57 -20.42
CA HIS A 88 -6.00 0.21 -21.37
C HIS A 88 -6.60 1.58 -21.69
N GLU A 89 -7.89 1.80 -21.46
CA GLU A 89 -8.50 3.13 -21.58
C GLU A 89 -7.93 4.10 -20.53
N THR A 90 -7.53 3.59 -19.36
CA THR A 90 -7.10 4.38 -18.20
C THR A 90 -5.59 4.35 -17.97
N GLU A 91 -4.95 3.19 -18.16
CA GLU A 91 -3.51 2.99 -17.95
C GLU A 91 -2.82 2.51 -19.23
N LYS A 92 -1.60 2.98 -19.50
CA LYS A 92 -0.84 2.63 -20.71
C LYS A 92 0.32 1.68 -20.42
N ASP A 93 0.85 1.66 -19.20
CA ASP A 93 1.90 0.73 -18.78
C ASP A 93 1.34 -0.69 -18.62
N PRO A 94 1.76 -1.65 -19.48
CA PRO A 94 1.29 -3.03 -19.40
C PRO A 94 1.59 -3.70 -18.05
N SER A 95 2.67 -3.30 -17.38
CA SER A 95 3.10 -3.87 -16.09
C SER A 95 2.11 -3.51 -14.99
N ILE A 96 1.64 -2.25 -14.96
CA ILE A 96 0.63 -1.79 -14.00
C ILE A 96 -0.71 -2.47 -14.27
N ILE A 97 -1.12 -2.59 -15.53
CA ILE A 97 -2.37 -3.28 -15.89
C ILE A 97 -2.30 -4.74 -15.41
N MET A 98 -1.19 -5.45 -15.68
CA MET A 98 -1.05 -6.84 -15.22
C MET A 98 -1.07 -6.94 -13.70
N PHE A 99 -0.43 -5.99 -13.02
CA PHE A 99 -0.48 -5.90 -11.55
C PHE A 99 -1.91 -5.74 -11.04
N LEU A 100 -2.70 -4.81 -11.56
CA LEU A 100 -4.10 -4.61 -11.17
C LEU A 100 -4.95 -5.88 -11.40
N LEU A 101 -4.66 -6.62 -12.47
CA LEU A 101 -5.35 -7.86 -12.82
C LEU A 101 -4.88 -9.10 -12.05
N THR A 102 -3.87 -9.01 -11.17
CA THR A 102 -3.48 -10.14 -10.30
C THR A 102 -4.63 -10.58 -9.39
N ASN A 103 -5.52 -9.65 -9.04
CA ASN A 103 -6.70 -9.91 -8.23
C ASN A 103 -7.95 -10.28 -9.04
N LEU A 104 -7.88 -10.33 -10.37
CA LEU A 104 -9.01 -10.73 -11.21
C LEU A 104 -9.14 -12.25 -11.26
N VAL A 105 -10.31 -12.75 -10.84
CA VAL A 105 -10.72 -14.14 -11.01
C VAL A 105 -11.50 -14.24 -12.31
N VAL A 106 -11.02 -15.07 -13.24
CA VAL A 106 -11.73 -15.40 -14.48
C VAL A 106 -12.30 -16.81 -14.32
N PRO A 107 -13.64 -16.97 -14.32
CA PRO A 107 -14.24 -18.29 -14.22
C PRO A 107 -13.87 -19.20 -15.40
N PRO A 108 -13.92 -20.53 -15.24
CA PRO A 108 -13.73 -21.46 -16.34
C PRO A 108 -14.72 -21.18 -17.47
N HIS A 109 -14.31 -21.40 -18.73
CA HIS A 109 -15.16 -21.21 -19.91
C HIS A 109 -16.47 -22.01 -19.90
N THR A 110 -16.50 -23.11 -19.13
CA THR A 110 -17.67 -23.97 -18.95
C THR A 110 -18.69 -23.41 -17.95
N SER A 111 -18.33 -22.37 -17.21
CA SER A 111 -19.22 -21.72 -16.25
C SER A 111 -19.99 -20.57 -16.90
N HIS A 112 -21.19 -20.30 -16.39
CA HIS A 112 -21.97 -19.12 -16.76
C HIS A 112 -21.50 -17.85 -15.99
N GLY A 113 -20.34 -17.93 -15.32
CA GLY A 113 -19.80 -16.86 -14.50
C GLY A 113 -19.09 -15.78 -15.32
N HIS A 114 -18.92 -14.62 -14.70
CA HIS A 114 -18.17 -13.50 -15.24
C HIS A 114 -16.94 -13.22 -14.37
N ALA A 115 -15.95 -12.55 -14.97
CA ALA A 115 -14.76 -12.14 -14.24
C ALA A 115 -15.14 -11.16 -13.13
N HIS A 116 -14.54 -11.34 -11.96
CA HIS A 116 -14.74 -10.50 -10.80
C HIS A 116 -13.44 -10.37 -10.03
N PHE A 117 -13.27 -9.28 -9.30
CA PHE A 117 -12.11 -9.09 -8.45
C PHE A 117 -12.31 -9.81 -7.12
N ARG A 118 -11.22 -10.36 -6.57
CA ARG A 118 -11.22 -11.00 -5.24
C ARG A 118 -11.61 -10.03 -4.13
N ILE A 119 -11.33 -8.74 -4.35
CA ILE A 119 -11.67 -7.66 -3.42
C ILE A 119 -13.05 -7.09 -3.76
N PRO A 120 -13.86 -6.71 -2.77
CA PRO A 120 -15.17 -6.13 -3.01
C PRO A 120 -15.03 -4.69 -3.52
N ILE A 121 -14.89 -4.53 -4.85
CA ILE A 121 -14.58 -3.25 -5.50
C ILE A 121 -15.67 -2.20 -5.26
N SER A 122 -16.94 -2.60 -5.13
CA SER A 122 -18.05 -1.70 -4.82
C SER A 122 -17.87 -1.00 -3.47
N ILE A 123 -17.57 -1.78 -2.42
CA ILE A 123 -17.32 -1.28 -1.06
C ILE A 123 -16.04 -0.45 -1.05
N PHE A 124 -14.99 -0.95 -1.70
CA PHE A 124 -13.71 -0.28 -1.77
C PHE A 124 -13.82 1.13 -2.40
N GLY A 125 -14.60 1.25 -3.47
CA GLY A 125 -14.85 2.52 -4.13
C GLY A 125 -15.61 3.53 -3.27
N SER A 126 -16.56 3.09 -2.43
CA SER A 126 -17.27 4.00 -1.51
C SER A 126 -16.40 4.48 -0.35
N SER A 127 -15.38 3.72 0.05
CA SER A 127 -14.51 4.04 1.19
C SER A 127 -13.18 4.70 0.78
N ILE A 128 -13.03 5.08 -0.49
CA ILE A 128 -11.77 5.59 -1.04
C ILE A 128 -11.26 6.86 -0.31
N GLN A 129 -12.19 7.70 0.18
CA GLN A 129 -11.83 8.88 0.95
C GLN A 129 -11.24 8.51 2.31
N ASP A 130 -11.85 7.55 3.00
CA ASP A 130 -11.39 7.07 4.30
C ASP A 130 -10.02 6.38 4.19
N ILE A 131 -9.76 5.68 3.08
CA ILE A 131 -8.48 5.04 2.80
C ILE A 131 -7.36 6.08 2.70
N GLY A 132 -7.61 7.24 2.11
CA GLY A 132 -6.63 8.33 2.06
C GLY A 132 -6.31 8.95 3.44
N SER A 133 -7.16 8.71 4.43
CA SER A 133 -6.99 9.25 5.78
C SER A 133 -5.89 8.55 6.58
N PHE A 134 -5.69 9.02 7.81
CA PHE A 134 -4.80 8.44 8.80
C PHE A 134 -5.40 8.67 10.20
N PRO A 135 -5.39 7.67 11.10
CA PRO A 135 -6.15 7.74 12.35
C PRO A 135 -5.62 8.79 13.35
N TYR A 136 -4.38 9.26 13.19
CA TYR A 136 -3.74 10.17 14.14
C TYR A 136 -3.34 11.49 13.47
N GLU A 137 -3.21 12.54 14.27
CA GLU A 137 -2.58 13.80 13.85
C GLU A 137 -1.09 13.82 14.19
N GLY A 138 -0.30 14.60 13.44
CA GLY A 138 1.14 14.73 13.67
C GLY A 138 1.44 15.17 15.11
N GLY A 139 2.28 14.42 15.81
CA GLY A 139 2.62 14.68 17.22
C GLY A 139 1.62 14.16 18.25
N GLU A 140 0.48 13.56 17.85
CA GLU A 140 -0.45 12.91 18.79
C GLU A 140 0.17 11.64 19.40
N ARG A 141 1.05 10.99 18.64
CA ARG A 141 1.67 9.70 18.96
C ARG A 141 3.09 9.67 18.44
N GLN A 142 3.93 8.89 19.10
CA GLN A 142 5.29 8.61 18.64
C GLN A 142 5.61 7.14 18.81
N TRP A 143 6.46 6.65 17.91
CA TRP A 143 7.10 5.35 18.03
C TRP A 143 8.60 5.54 17.83
N ASP A 144 9.36 5.31 18.89
CA ASP A 144 10.83 5.53 18.94
C ASP A 144 11.62 4.35 18.36
N GLY A 145 10.95 3.42 17.67
CA GLY A 145 11.61 2.33 16.98
C GLY A 145 12.26 2.78 15.67
N LYS A 146 13.12 1.93 15.12
CA LYS A 146 13.78 2.19 13.83
C LYS A 146 12.75 2.19 12.70
N ALA A 147 12.60 3.32 12.02
CA ALA A 147 11.73 3.46 10.87
C ALA A 147 12.54 3.77 9.60
N LEU A 148 12.29 3.04 8.52
CA LEU A 148 12.83 3.32 7.19
C LEU A 148 11.71 3.75 6.26
N PHE A 149 11.85 4.92 5.66
CA PHE A 149 11.01 5.37 4.56
C PHE A 149 11.80 5.25 3.27
N ILE A 150 11.25 4.54 2.28
CA ILE A 150 11.88 4.39 0.96
C ILE A 150 11.03 5.16 -0.05
N LYS A 151 11.57 6.22 -0.64
CA LYS A 151 10.89 7.08 -1.59
C LYS A 151 11.28 6.72 -3.03
N GLY A 152 10.29 6.67 -3.92
CA GLY A 152 10.55 6.76 -5.35
C GLY A 152 10.89 8.20 -5.73
N GLU A 153 12.03 8.44 -6.36
CA GLU A 153 12.50 9.79 -6.70
C GLU A 153 11.50 10.55 -7.57
N LYS A 154 10.88 9.84 -8.54
CA LYS A 154 9.89 10.39 -9.47
C LYS A 154 8.47 10.40 -8.90
N SER A 155 8.26 9.85 -7.71
CA SER A 155 6.97 9.79 -7.04
C SER A 155 6.64 11.07 -6.25
N ALA A 156 5.37 11.47 -6.24
CA ALA A 156 4.90 12.62 -5.46
C ALA A 156 4.44 12.26 -4.02
N TYR A 157 4.37 10.97 -3.67
CA TYR A 157 3.75 10.51 -2.43
C TYR A 157 4.55 10.83 -1.17
N ILE A 158 5.88 10.87 -1.25
CA ILE A 158 6.75 11.40 -0.20
C ILE A 158 7.36 12.70 -0.71
N ASN A 159 7.09 13.82 -0.02
CA ASN A 159 7.49 15.15 -0.45
C ASN A 159 7.79 16.06 0.75
N ARG A 160 8.33 17.25 0.49
CA ARG A 160 8.77 18.21 1.53
C ARG A 160 7.70 18.56 2.56
N HIS A 161 6.42 18.45 2.23
CA HIS A 161 5.32 18.81 3.12
C HIS A 161 4.94 17.69 4.09
N ASN A 162 5.11 16.43 3.68
CA ASN A 162 4.70 15.29 4.50
C ASN A 162 5.86 14.57 5.21
N ILE A 163 7.10 14.85 4.82
CA ILE A 163 8.29 14.40 5.58
C ILE A 163 8.25 14.92 7.03
N PRO A 164 7.93 16.19 7.34
CA PRO A 164 7.81 16.65 8.72
C PRO A 164 6.73 15.90 9.52
N ILE A 165 5.62 15.53 8.87
CA ILE A 165 4.55 14.74 9.50
C ILE A 165 5.08 13.36 9.86
N ALA A 166 5.76 12.68 8.94
CA ALA A 166 6.39 11.38 9.22
C ALA A 166 7.38 11.47 10.40
N LYS A 167 8.24 12.49 10.43
CA LYS A 167 9.19 12.74 11.53
C LYS A 167 8.50 13.00 12.87
N SER A 168 7.33 13.62 12.88
CA SER A 168 6.58 13.87 14.12
C SER A 168 6.09 12.58 14.79
N PHE A 169 5.86 11.52 14.00
CA PHE A 169 5.47 10.19 14.48
C PHE A 169 6.68 9.27 14.70
N PHE A 170 7.73 9.42 13.90
CA PHE A 170 8.91 8.55 13.88
C PHE A 170 10.18 9.42 13.93
N PRO A 171 10.62 9.85 15.13
CA PRO A 171 11.76 10.76 15.27
C PRO A 171 13.06 10.19 14.67
N ASP A 172 13.28 8.88 14.83
CA ASP A 172 14.47 8.16 14.36
C ASP A 172 14.30 7.61 12.93
N MET A 173 13.45 8.23 12.11
CA MET A 173 13.25 7.77 10.74
C MET A 173 14.47 8.02 9.84
N ALA A 174 14.87 7.01 9.09
CA ALA A 174 15.72 7.14 7.91
C ALA A 174 14.86 7.35 6.65
N LEU A 175 15.38 8.11 5.69
CA LEU A 175 14.75 8.32 4.39
C LEU A 175 15.75 7.97 3.29
N GLU A 176 15.45 6.92 2.53
CA GLU A 176 16.22 6.48 1.38
C GLU A 176 15.46 6.75 0.08
N MET A 177 16.17 6.96 -1.02
CA MET A 177 15.58 7.24 -2.33
C MET A 177 16.10 6.28 -3.39
N LEU A 178 15.20 5.86 -4.29
CA LEU A 178 15.53 5.07 -5.48
C LEU A 178 14.98 5.76 -6.73
N ASP A 179 15.77 5.76 -7.81
CA ASP A 179 15.39 6.31 -9.13
C ASP A 179 14.26 5.46 -9.77
N THR A 180 13.04 5.68 -9.28
CA THR A 180 11.80 4.95 -9.56
C THR A 180 10.60 5.86 -9.45
N GLY A 181 9.49 5.45 -10.06
CA GLY A 181 8.16 5.98 -9.79
C GLY A 181 7.58 5.43 -8.48
N HIS A 182 6.27 5.20 -8.46
CA HIS A 182 5.57 4.72 -7.26
C HIS A 182 5.86 3.24 -6.95
N TRP A 183 6.22 2.45 -7.96
CA TRP A 183 6.33 0.99 -7.85
C TRP A 183 7.75 0.56 -7.53
N VAL A 184 8.35 1.20 -6.51
CA VAL A 184 9.77 1.09 -6.13
C VAL A 184 10.31 -0.35 -6.16
N HIS A 185 9.58 -1.27 -5.53
CA HIS A 185 9.97 -2.68 -5.39
C HIS A 185 9.85 -3.48 -6.70
N ALA A 186 9.01 -3.04 -7.64
CA ALA A 186 8.86 -3.65 -8.95
C ALA A 186 9.84 -3.07 -9.97
N GLU A 187 10.10 -1.76 -9.90
CA GLU A 187 11.00 -1.05 -10.82
C GLU A 187 12.48 -1.32 -10.52
N ARG A 188 12.87 -1.40 -9.23
CA ARG A 188 14.26 -1.64 -8.78
C ARG A 188 14.33 -2.73 -7.71
N PRO A 189 14.00 -3.99 -8.06
CA PRO A 189 13.83 -5.06 -7.07
C PRO A 189 15.10 -5.40 -6.31
N MET A 190 16.28 -5.32 -6.96
CA MET A 190 17.55 -5.70 -6.35
C MET A 190 18.04 -4.64 -5.35
N GLU A 191 17.97 -3.37 -5.74
CA GLU A 191 18.32 -2.23 -4.91
C GLU A 191 17.34 -2.11 -3.73
N PHE A 192 16.04 -2.25 -3.99
CA PHE A 192 15.02 -2.29 -2.94
C PHE A 192 15.28 -3.41 -1.93
N LYS A 193 15.52 -4.63 -2.41
CA LYS A 193 15.83 -5.78 -1.54
C LYS A 193 17.05 -5.47 -0.69
N LYS A 194 18.12 -4.94 -1.27
CA LYS A 194 19.34 -4.61 -0.55
C LYS A 194 19.08 -3.62 0.59
N LEU A 195 18.38 -2.50 0.31
CA LEU A 195 18.02 -1.51 1.32
C LEU A 195 17.23 -2.14 2.48
N VAL A 196 16.24 -2.96 2.16
CA VAL A 196 15.41 -3.63 3.16
C VAL A 196 16.26 -4.60 4.00
N THR A 197 17.09 -5.44 3.37
CA THR A 197 17.91 -6.41 4.09
C THR A 197 18.98 -5.76 4.95
N ASP A 198 19.64 -4.70 4.46
CA ASP A 198 20.65 -3.97 5.22
C ASP A 198 20.03 -3.31 6.47
N PHE A 199 18.78 -2.83 6.37
CA PHE A 199 18.09 -2.16 7.47
C PHE A 199 17.60 -3.11 8.57
N ILE A 200 17.18 -4.33 8.22
CA ILE A 200 16.66 -5.31 9.18
C ILE A 200 17.70 -6.29 9.72
N SER A 201 18.94 -6.23 9.20
CA SER A 201 20.08 -7.03 9.67
C SER A 201 20.65 -6.44 10.96
#